data_AF-A0A7X4CWU5-F1
#
_entry.id   AF-A0A7X4CWU5-F1
#
_cell.length_a   1.000
_cell.length_b   1.000
_cell.length_c   1.000
_cell.angle_alpha   90.00
_cell.angle_beta   90.00
_cell.angle_gamma   90.00
#
_symmetry.space_group_name_H-M   'P 1'
#
loop_
_entity.id
_entity.type
_entity.pdbx_description
1 polymer ?
#
loop_
_entity_poly.entity_id
_entity_poly.type
_entity_poly.pdbx_seq_one_letter_code
_entity_poly.pdbx_strand_id
1 'polypeptide(L)'
;MILLTRRHDDGQRVSEAVYSPCKRYRYSLTRIWNHDDRRLLYIMLNPSTATELANDPTIERCERRARVLGYGGFRACNLFALRETDPSRLKRAPAPEGRDNRAQILAAVDWADDVLCAWGIHGAHRGQGQSVLELLLASSKPLLALGMTSSGHPRHPLYVSYRSRPSPWRELAG
;
A
#
# COMPACT_ATOMS: atom_id res chain seq x y z
N MET A 1 10.27 -18.98 8.55
CA MET A 1 9.55 -18.56 9.77
C MET A 1 8.13 -18.23 9.37
N ILE A 2 7.15 -18.65 10.16
CA ILE A 2 5.72 -18.47 9.87
C ILE A 2 5.33 -17.01 10.12
N LEU A 3 4.56 -16.40 9.20
CA LEU A 3 4.05 -15.04 9.36
C LEU A 3 2.95 -14.98 10.41
N LEU A 4 2.84 -13.85 11.12
CA LEU A 4 1.77 -13.61 12.09
C LEU A 4 0.61 -12.87 11.42
N THR A 5 -0.57 -13.49 11.42
CA THR A 5 -1.80 -12.87 10.91
C THR A 5 -2.70 -12.48 12.08
N ARG A 6 -3.17 -11.23 12.08
CA ARG A 6 -4.16 -10.71 13.04
C ARG A 6 -5.41 -10.30 12.28
N ARG A 7 -6.58 -10.63 12.84
CA ARG A 7 -7.89 -10.33 12.26
C ARG A 7 -8.78 -9.64 13.27
N HIS A 8 -9.64 -8.77 12.77
CA HIS A 8 -10.69 -8.12 13.54
C HIS A 8 -11.90 -7.89 12.64
N ASP A 9 -13.08 -8.11 13.21
CA ASP A 9 -14.36 -7.84 12.57
C ASP A 9 -15.17 -6.95 13.52
N ASP A 10 -15.55 -5.77 13.03
CA ASP A 10 -16.35 -4.78 13.76
C ASP A 10 -17.83 -4.78 13.32
N GLY A 11 -18.24 -5.75 12.51
CA GLY A 11 -19.58 -5.87 11.92
C GLY A 11 -19.82 -4.94 10.73
N GLN A 12 -18.96 -3.95 10.50
CA GLN A 12 -19.01 -3.08 9.32
C GLN A 12 -17.91 -3.43 8.31
N ARG A 13 -16.83 -4.05 8.78
CA ARG A 13 -15.64 -4.33 7.98
C ARG A 13 -14.78 -5.41 8.63
N VAL A 14 -14.33 -6.35 7.80
CA VAL A 14 -13.30 -7.32 8.16
C VAL A 14 -11.91 -6.72 7.90
N SER A 15 -11.06 -6.77 8.91
CA SER A 15 -9.70 -6.24 8.92
C SER A 15 -8.69 -7.35 9.15
N GLU A 16 -7.62 -7.37 8.35
CA GLU A 16 -6.52 -8.34 8.48
C GLU A 16 -5.17 -7.62 8.37
N ALA A 17 -4.21 -7.97 9.22
CA ALA A 17 -2.85 -7.49 9.13
C ALA A 17 -1.86 -8.66 9.20
N VAL A 18 -0.90 -8.68 8.26
CA VAL A 18 0.16 -9.71 8.20
C VAL A 18 1.47 -9.10 8.63
N TYR A 19 2.11 -9.71 9.62
CA TYR A 19 3.34 -9.23 10.24
C TYR A 19 4.45 -10.29 10.20
N SER A 20 5.69 -9.84 10.37
CA SER A 20 6.76 -10.72 10.83
C SER A 20 6.51 -11.20 12.27
N PRO A 21 7.12 -12.32 12.72
CA PRO A 21 7.01 -12.79 14.10
C PRO A 21 7.38 -11.74 15.15
N CYS A 22 8.41 -10.92 14.86
CA CYS A 22 8.84 -9.84 15.74
C CYS A 22 7.97 -8.57 15.66
N LYS A 23 6.92 -8.56 14.81
CA LYS A 23 6.00 -7.43 14.57
C LYS A 23 6.65 -6.12 14.13
N ARG A 24 7.96 -6.11 13.85
CA ARG A 24 8.69 -4.95 13.30
C ARG A 24 8.30 -4.67 11.85
N TYR A 25 7.91 -5.71 11.12
CA TYR A 25 7.47 -5.59 9.73
C TYR A 25 5.96 -5.83 9.64
N ARG A 26 5.24 -4.98 8.91
CA ARG A 26 3.85 -5.20 8.48
C ARG A 26 3.85 -5.29 6.96
N TYR A 27 3.59 -6.48 6.46
CA TYR A 27 3.66 -6.77 5.04
C TYR A 27 2.38 -6.37 4.31
N SER A 28 1.22 -6.52 4.97
CA SER A 28 -0.05 -6.09 4.42
C SER A 28 -1.02 -5.65 5.50
N LEU A 29 -1.94 -4.78 5.11
CA LEU A 29 -3.11 -4.38 5.90
C LEU A 29 -4.33 -4.37 4.97
N THR A 30 -5.29 -5.26 5.21
CA THR A 30 -6.49 -5.41 4.40
C THR A 30 -7.71 -4.93 5.18
N ARG A 31 -8.64 -4.31 4.46
CA ARG A 31 -9.97 -3.89 4.89
C ARG A 31 -10.99 -4.30 3.85
N ILE A 32 -12.04 -5.01 4.24
CA ILE A 32 -13.12 -5.42 3.35
C ILE A 32 -14.45 -5.10 4.02
N TRP A 33 -15.33 -4.39 3.32
CA TRP A 33 -16.70 -4.06 3.76
C TRP A 33 -17.77 -4.56 2.76
N ASN A 34 -17.38 -4.89 1.52
CA ASN A 34 -18.22 -5.60 0.57
C ASN A 34 -17.35 -6.59 -0.23
N HIS A 35 -17.73 -7.86 -0.25
CA HIS A 35 -16.99 -8.91 -0.96
C HIS A 35 -17.32 -9.01 -2.45
N ASP A 36 -18.47 -8.48 -2.86
CA ASP A 36 -18.96 -8.55 -4.25
C ASP A 36 -18.40 -7.42 -5.13
N ASP A 37 -17.89 -6.36 -4.51
CA ASP A 37 -17.31 -5.21 -5.19
C ASP A 37 -15.81 -5.41 -5.48
N ARG A 38 -15.31 -4.59 -6.42
CA ARG A 38 -13.88 -4.56 -6.80
C ARG A 38 -12.99 -4.21 -5.62
N ARG A 39 -11.72 -4.61 -5.70
CA ARG A 39 -10.70 -4.45 -4.65
C ARG A 39 -9.53 -3.60 -5.11
N LEU A 40 -9.12 -2.66 -4.26
CA LEU A 40 -8.02 -1.75 -4.53
C LEU A 40 -6.75 -2.12 -3.75
N LEU A 41 -5.61 -2.26 -4.43
CA LEU A 41 -4.31 -2.33 -3.77
C LEU A 41 -3.65 -0.96 -3.74
N TYR A 42 -3.24 -0.50 -2.57
CA TYR A 42 -2.31 0.61 -2.43
C TYR A 42 -0.88 0.08 -2.27
N ILE A 43 0.06 0.61 -3.06
CA ILE A 43 1.50 0.45 -2.83
C ILE A 43 2.08 1.78 -2.37
N MET A 44 2.42 1.86 -1.08
CA MET A 44 2.92 3.08 -0.43
C MET A 44 4.38 2.92 0.02
N LEU A 45 4.93 3.92 0.73
CA LEU A 45 6.35 3.91 1.12
C LEU A 45 6.65 2.85 2.19
N ASN A 46 6.06 3.01 3.38
CA ASN A 46 6.29 2.14 4.52
C ASN A 46 5.09 2.21 5.49
N PRO A 47 4.83 1.15 6.26
CA PRO A 47 3.77 1.16 7.25
C PRO A 47 4.12 2.07 8.44
N SER A 48 3.10 2.74 8.95
CA SER A 48 3.15 3.50 10.21
C SER A 48 2.40 2.75 11.32
N THR A 49 1.58 3.42 12.11
CA THR A 49 0.97 2.93 13.34
C THR A 49 -0.28 2.09 13.16
N ALA A 50 -0.93 2.08 11.98
CA ALA A 50 -2.16 1.31 11.77
C ALA A 50 -2.01 -0.19 12.11
N THR A 51 -3.08 -0.79 12.62
CA THR A 51 -3.16 -2.22 12.93
C THR A 51 -4.46 -2.77 12.35
N GLU A 52 -4.73 -4.06 12.52
CA GLU A 52 -6.04 -4.66 12.23
C GLU A 52 -7.19 -4.01 13.03
N LEU A 53 -6.89 -3.35 14.16
CA LEU A 53 -7.90 -2.72 15.04
C LEU A 53 -8.13 -1.25 14.72
N ALA A 54 -7.09 -0.53 14.28
CA ALA A 54 -7.13 0.93 14.17
C ALA A 54 -6.44 1.45 12.91
N ASN A 55 -7.03 2.50 12.34
CA ASN A 55 -6.44 3.25 11.24
C ASN A 55 -5.47 4.32 11.78
N ASP A 56 -4.41 4.59 11.03
CA ASP A 56 -3.65 5.83 11.13
C ASP A 56 -4.18 6.85 10.09
N PRO A 57 -3.74 8.13 10.08
CA PRO A 57 -4.27 9.12 9.15
C PRO A 57 -4.15 8.75 7.66
N THR A 58 -3.13 7.97 7.29
CA THR A 58 -2.93 7.53 5.91
C THR A 58 -3.92 6.44 5.56
N ILE A 59 -4.05 5.41 6.40
CA ILE A 59 -4.98 4.29 6.19
C ILE A 59 -6.43 4.77 6.21
N GLU A 60 -6.78 5.70 7.10
CA GLU A 60 -8.10 6.34 7.12
C GLU A 60 -8.42 7.02 5.78
N ARG A 61 -7.43 7.73 5.21
CA ARG A 61 -7.58 8.40 3.92
C ARG A 61 -7.69 7.41 2.75
N CYS A 62 -6.92 6.33 2.78
CA CYS A 62 -7.00 5.25 1.80
C CYS A 62 -8.37 4.57 1.83
N GLU A 63 -8.91 4.31 3.02
CA GLU A 63 -10.23 3.72 3.19
C GLU A 63 -11.33 4.62 2.62
N ARG A 64 -11.38 5.88 3.05
CA ARG A 64 -12.38 6.85 2.55
C ARG A 64 -12.33 6.97 1.04
N ARG A 65 -11.12 7.04 0.47
CA ARG A 65 -10.94 7.12 -0.99
C ARG A 65 -11.43 5.87 -1.70
N ALA A 66 -11.11 4.68 -1.19
CA ALA A 66 -11.56 3.42 -1.77
C ALA A 66 -13.10 3.33 -1.76
N ARG A 67 -13.75 3.73 -0.66
CA ARG A 67 -15.22 3.82 -0.58
C ARG A 67 -15.81 4.81 -1.60
N VAL A 68 -15.26 6.02 -1.69
CA VAL A 68 -15.70 7.06 -2.64
C VAL A 68 -15.49 6.65 -4.11
N LEU A 69 -14.56 5.73 -4.38
CA LEU A 69 -14.32 5.18 -5.71
C LEU A 69 -15.15 3.91 -6.00
N GLY A 70 -15.97 3.44 -5.05
CA GLY A 70 -16.86 2.29 -5.25
C GLY A 70 -16.18 0.93 -5.11
N TYR A 71 -15.05 0.83 -4.40
CA TYR A 71 -14.46 -0.47 -4.06
C TYR A 71 -15.11 -1.07 -2.82
N GLY A 72 -15.11 -2.40 -2.73
CA GLY A 72 -15.57 -3.18 -1.58
C GLY A 72 -14.52 -3.39 -0.51
N GLY A 73 -13.27 -3.12 -0.84
CA GLY A 73 -12.17 -3.23 0.10
C GLY A 73 -10.87 -2.70 -0.48
N PHE A 74 -9.89 -2.54 0.39
CA PHE A 74 -8.53 -2.28 -0.03
C PHE A 74 -7.51 -3.11 0.74
N ARG A 75 -6.35 -3.30 0.12
CA ARG A 75 -5.14 -3.79 0.78
C ARG A 75 -4.06 -2.75 0.65
N ALA A 76 -3.33 -2.49 1.71
CA ALA A 76 -2.15 -1.64 1.72
C ALA A 76 -0.91 -2.51 1.88
N CYS A 77 -0.05 -2.49 0.86
CA CYS A 77 1.32 -2.98 0.90
C CYS A 77 2.27 -1.79 0.73
N ASN A 78 3.55 -2.01 1.00
CA ASN A 78 4.53 -0.94 1.00
C ASN A 78 5.85 -1.37 0.34
N LEU A 79 6.57 -0.42 -0.23
CA LEU A 79 7.92 -0.62 -0.74
C LEU A 79 8.84 -1.23 0.34
N PHE A 80 8.70 -0.72 1.57
CA PHE A 80 9.40 -1.19 2.75
C PHE A 80 8.40 -1.67 3.80
N ALA A 81 8.53 -2.91 4.31
CA ALA A 81 7.59 -3.41 5.31
C ALA A 81 7.89 -2.96 6.74
N LEU A 82 9.05 -2.33 6.99
CA LEU A 82 9.42 -1.86 8.33
C LEU A 82 8.42 -0.81 8.83
N ARG A 83 7.83 -1.07 10.00
CA ARG A 83 6.93 -0.16 10.67
C ARG A 83 7.72 0.97 11.31
N GLU A 84 7.64 2.16 10.73
CA GLU A 84 8.41 3.32 11.17
C GLU A 84 7.67 4.61 10.77
N THR A 85 7.68 5.60 11.66
CA THR A 85 7.07 6.93 11.42
C THR A 85 8.07 7.93 10.85
N ASP A 86 9.37 7.73 11.09
CA ASP A 86 10.44 8.61 10.64
C ASP A 86 11.15 8.05 9.39
N PRO A 87 11.00 8.70 8.21
CA PRO A 87 11.70 8.30 6.98
C PRO A 87 13.22 8.22 7.13
N SER A 88 13.82 8.99 8.03
CA SER A 88 15.27 8.97 8.28
C SER A 88 15.69 7.69 9.00
N ARG A 89 14.88 7.20 9.95
CA ARG A 89 15.11 5.90 10.61
C ARG A 89 14.88 4.74 9.66
N LEU A 90 13.84 4.82 8.82
CA LEU A 90 13.60 3.84 7.76
C LEU A 90 14.84 3.68 6.87
N LYS A 91 15.42 4.79 6.40
CA LYS A 91 16.60 4.79 5.50
C LYS A 91 17.87 4.26 6.15
N ARG A 92 17.98 4.33 7.48
CA ARG A 92 19.13 3.80 8.23
C ARG A 92 18.97 2.33 8.62
N ALA A 93 17.78 1.76 8.49
CA ALA A 93 17.56 0.37 8.81
C ALA A 93 18.33 -0.53 7.82
N PRO A 94 18.92 -1.66 8.27
CA PRO A 94 19.71 -2.53 7.40
C PRO A 94 18.86 -3.36 6.42
N ALA A 95 17.61 -3.67 6.79
CA ALA A 95 16.70 -4.47 5.98
C ALA A 95 15.26 -3.93 6.06
N PRO A 96 14.98 -2.68 5.63
CA PRO A 96 13.68 -2.03 5.73
C PRO A 96 12.60 -2.71 4.89
N GLU A 97 12.98 -3.42 3.82
CA GLU A 97 12.06 -4.15 2.96
C GLU A 97 11.37 -5.26 3.75
N GLY A 98 12.12 -5.98 4.59
CA GLY A 98 11.65 -7.19 5.25
C GLY A 98 11.67 -8.40 4.31
N ARG A 99 12.06 -9.56 4.84
CA ARG A 99 12.33 -10.79 4.06
C ARG A 99 11.17 -11.22 3.18
N ASP A 100 9.93 -11.12 3.66
CA ASP A 100 8.76 -11.70 3.00
C ASP A 100 7.97 -10.67 2.16
N ASN A 101 8.46 -9.43 2.08
CA ASN A 101 7.68 -8.32 1.51
C ASN A 101 7.38 -8.50 0.02
N ARG A 102 8.36 -8.97 -0.77
CA ARG A 102 8.16 -9.22 -2.20
C ARG A 102 7.04 -10.24 -2.45
N ALA A 103 7.03 -11.35 -1.70
CA ALA A 103 6.01 -12.37 -1.81
C ALA A 103 4.62 -11.83 -1.42
N GLN A 104 4.56 -10.97 -0.40
CA GLN A 104 3.31 -10.35 0.06
C GLN A 104 2.78 -9.30 -0.92
N ILE A 105 3.66 -8.55 -1.59
CA ILE A 105 3.27 -7.65 -2.69
C ILE A 105 2.68 -8.44 -3.85
N LEU A 106 3.32 -9.53 -4.30
CA LEU A 106 2.79 -10.37 -5.38
C LEU A 106 1.41 -10.95 -5.04
N ALA A 107 1.25 -11.52 -3.84
CA ALA A 107 -0.05 -12.02 -3.38
C ALA A 107 -1.11 -10.92 -3.27
N ALA A 108 -0.70 -9.67 -2.98
CA ALA A 108 -1.61 -8.53 -2.97
C ALA A 108 -2.02 -8.08 -4.36
N VAL A 109 -1.09 -8.12 -5.33
CA VAL A 109 -1.36 -7.82 -6.74
C VAL A 109 -2.37 -8.83 -7.30
N ASP A 110 -2.17 -10.12 -7.04
CA ASP A 110 -3.10 -11.17 -7.49
C ASP A 110 -4.50 -10.97 -6.90
N TRP A 111 -4.57 -10.58 -5.62
CA TRP A 111 -5.81 -10.32 -4.90
C TRP A 111 -6.57 -9.08 -5.40
N ALA A 112 -5.91 -8.07 -5.98
CA ALA A 112 -6.55 -6.80 -6.30
C ALA A 112 -7.08 -6.74 -7.73
N ASP A 113 -8.06 -5.89 -7.98
CA ASP A 113 -8.58 -5.58 -9.31
C ASP A 113 -7.83 -4.40 -9.93
N ASP A 114 -7.49 -3.38 -9.12
CA ASP A 114 -6.69 -2.22 -9.51
C ASP A 114 -5.55 -1.99 -8.50
N VAL A 115 -4.42 -1.46 -8.98
CA VAL A 115 -3.27 -1.10 -8.14
C VAL A 115 -3.01 0.40 -8.20
N LEU A 116 -3.03 1.07 -7.05
CA LEU A 116 -2.71 2.48 -6.90
C LEU A 116 -1.31 2.64 -6.30
N CYS A 117 -0.40 3.16 -7.12
CA CYS A 117 0.96 3.54 -6.75
C CYS A 117 0.93 4.88 -5.99
N ALA A 118 1.56 4.94 -4.80
CA ALA A 118 1.52 6.14 -3.95
C ALA A 118 2.69 6.25 -2.94
N TRP A 119 3.89 5.85 -3.33
CA TRP A 119 5.06 5.81 -2.43
C TRP A 119 5.85 7.12 -2.28
N GLY A 120 5.56 8.14 -3.09
CA GLY A 120 6.23 9.45 -3.00
C GLY A 120 7.74 9.41 -3.31
N ILE A 121 8.39 10.56 -3.12
CA ILE A 121 9.80 10.78 -3.51
C ILE A 121 10.79 9.83 -2.82
N HIS A 122 10.47 9.38 -1.60
CA HIS A 122 11.36 8.48 -0.87
C HIS A 122 11.38 7.05 -1.40
N GLY A 123 10.51 6.70 -2.36
CA GLY A 123 10.62 5.43 -3.07
C GLY A 123 11.90 5.28 -3.89
N ALA A 124 12.60 6.38 -4.21
CA ALA A 124 13.92 6.31 -4.84
C ALA A 124 14.98 5.64 -3.95
N HIS A 125 14.76 5.59 -2.63
CA HIS A 125 15.71 4.98 -1.70
C HIS A 125 15.96 3.50 -2.08
N ARG A 126 17.25 3.15 -2.24
CA ARG A 126 17.72 1.82 -2.65
C ARG A 126 17.14 1.33 -3.99
N GLY A 127 16.60 2.23 -4.82
CA GLY A 127 15.92 1.87 -6.07
C GLY A 127 14.62 1.08 -5.86
N GLN A 128 14.08 1.06 -4.63
CA GLN A 128 12.98 0.15 -4.28
C GLN A 128 11.69 0.46 -5.03
N GLY A 129 11.38 1.75 -5.25
CA GLY A 129 10.23 2.18 -6.04
C GLY A 129 10.29 1.70 -7.48
N GLN A 130 11.48 1.75 -8.10
CA GLN A 130 11.69 1.25 -9.46
C GLN A 130 11.57 -0.28 -9.52
N SER A 131 12.23 -0.98 -8.60
CA SER A 131 12.18 -2.45 -8.50
C SER A 131 10.75 -2.98 -8.31
N VAL A 132 9.95 -2.33 -7.46
CA VAL A 132 8.53 -2.70 -7.28
C VAL A 132 7.71 -2.29 -8.51
N LEU A 133 7.95 -1.13 -9.12
CA LEU A 133 7.24 -0.73 -10.34
C LEU A 133 7.45 -1.73 -11.47
N GLU A 134 8.67 -2.23 -11.70
CA GLU A 134 8.94 -3.28 -12.70
C GLU A 134 8.14 -4.55 -12.44
N LEU A 135 8.03 -4.96 -11.17
CA LEU A 135 7.20 -6.09 -10.76
C LEU A 135 5.70 -5.82 -11.03
N LEU A 136 5.23 -4.60 -10.78
CA LEU A 136 3.84 -4.21 -11.05
C LEU A 136 3.55 -4.13 -12.56
N LEU A 137 4.48 -3.63 -13.37
CA LEU A 137 4.36 -3.55 -14.84
C LEU A 137 4.39 -4.92 -15.50
N ALA A 138 5.09 -5.89 -14.90
CA ALA A 138 5.03 -7.29 -15.31
C ALA A 138 3.69 -7.97 -14.97
N SER A 139 2.89 -7.37 -14.08
CA SER A 139 1.53 -7.83 -13.81
C SER A 139 0.55 -7.33 -14.87
N SER A 140 -0.52 -8.08 -15.12
CA SER A 140 -1.60 -7.66 -16.02
C SER A 140 -2.62 -6.71 -15.36
N LYS A 141 -2.33 -6.19 -14.16
CA LYS A 141 -3.27 -5.36 -13.40
C LYS A 141 -3.21 -3.90 -13.85
N PRO A 142 -4.36 -3.18 -13.91
CA PRO A 142 -4.36 -1.74 -14.12
C PRO A 142 -3.56 -1.02 -13.03
N LEU A 143 -2.58 -0.23 -13.45
CA LEU A 143 -1.80 0.62 -12.56
C LEU A 143 -2.33 2.04 -12.62
N LEU A 144 -2.57 2.62 -11.45
CA LEU A 144 -3.13 3.94 -11.23
C LEU A 144 -2.18 4.77 -10.35
N ALA A 145 -2.26 6.09 -10.46
CA ALA A 145 -1.69 6.98 -9.46
C ALA A 145 -2.55 8.23 -9.28
N LEU A 146 -2.37 8.93 -8.16
CA LEU A 146 -3.05 10.19 -7.85
C LEU A 146 -2.32 11.41 -8.45
N GLY A 147 -1.54 11.19 -9.52
CA GLY A 147 -0.61 12.13 -10.11
C GLY A 147 0.83 11.95 -9.61
N MET A 148 1.73 12.68 -10.24
CA MET A 148 3.19 12.59 -10.02
C MET A 148 3.72 13.83 -9.31
N THR A 149 4.80 13.67 -8.55
CA THR A 149 5.65 14.78 -8.09
C THR A 149 6.46 15.33 -9.26
N SER A 150 7.06 16.52 -9.11
CA SER A 150 8.01 17.07 -10.10
C SER A 150 9.18 16.14 -10.41
N SER A 151 9.63 15.34 -9.44
CA SER A 151 10.68 14.34 -9.62
C SER A 151 10.17 12.98 -10.15
N GLY A 152 8.95 12.89 -10.68
CA GLY A 152 8.43 11.67 -11.31
C GLY A 152 8.05 10.53 -10.36
N HIS A 153 7.69 10.81 -9.10
CA HIS A 153 7.21 9.80 -8.16
C HIS A 153 5.70 9.91 -7.91
N PRO A 154 4.98 8.79 -7.70
CA PRO A 154 3.55 8.84 -7.45
C PRO A 154 3.25 9.53 -6.12
N ARG A 155 2.29 10.46 -6.12
CA ARG A 155 1.95 11.24 -4.93
C ARG A 155 1.36 10.36 -3.82
N HIS A 156 1.83 10.62 -2.60
CA HIS A 156 1.29 9.97 -1.41
C HIS A 156 -0.17 10.41 -1.17
N PRO A 157 -1.09 9.54 -0.71
CA PRO A 157 -2.51 9.87 -0.68
C PRO A 157 -2.85 10.96 0.33
N LEU A 158 -2.07 11.07 1.42
CA LEU A 158 -2.33 11.91 2.60
C LEU A 158 -2.67 13.37 2.28
N TYR A 159 -2.13 13.93 1.19
CA TYR A 159 -2.33 15.35 0.86
C TYR A 159 -3.02 15.57 -0.50
N VAL A 160 -3.47 14.51 -1.17
CA VAL A 160 -4.20 14.65 -2.44
C VAL A 160 -5.70 14.74 -2.18
N SER A 161 -6.35 15.75 -2.76
CA SER A 161 -7.80 16.00 -2.65
C SER A 161 -8.63 14.78 -3.05
N TYR A 162 -9.76 14.54 -2.36
CA TYR A 162 -10.69 13.48 -2.75
C TYR A 162 -11.34 13.70 -4.12
N ARG A 163 -11.38 14.96 -4.60
CA ARG A 163 -11.86 15.30 -5.95
C ARG A 163 -10.92 14.79 -7.04
N SER A 164 -9.64 14.64 -6.74
CA SER A 164 -8.67 14.05 -7.67
C SER A 164 -8.98 12.57 -7.85
N ARG A 165 -9.36 12.18 -9.06
CA ARG A 165 -9.51 10.78 -9.45
C ARG A 165 -8.13 10.18 -9.76
N PRO A 166 -7.91 8.88 -9.48
CA PRO A 166 -6.72 8.20 -9.97
C PRO A 166 -6.69 8.20 -11.50
N SER A 167 -5.51 8.41 -12.07
CA SER A 167 -5.26 8.31 -13.52
C SER A 167 -4.45 7.06 -13.82
N PRO A 168 -4.63 6.44 -14.99
CA PRO A 168 -3.77 5.35 -15.47
C PRO A 168 -2.30 5.74 -15.47
N TRP A 169 -1.43 4.85 -15.01
CA TRP A 169 0.02 5.09 -14.94
C TRP A 169 0.62 5.49 -16.30
N ARG A 170 0.15 4.88 -17.39
CA ARG A 170 0.62 5.14 -18.76
C ARG A 170 0.37 6.56 -19.24
N GLU A 171 -0.65 7.23 -18.71
CA GLU A 171 -0.96 8.63 -19.05
C GLU A 171 -0.11 9.63 -18.25
N LEU A 172 0.57 9.15 -17.21
CA LEU A 172 1.40 9.96 -16.32
C LEU A 172 2.90 9.81 -16.62
N ALA A 173 3.29 8.72 -17.28
CA ALA A 173 4.64 8.47 -17.76
C ALA A 173 4.79 9.06 -19.18
N GLY A 174 4.83 10.39 -19.25
CA GLY A 174 5.24 11.14 -20.43
C GLY A 174 6.74 11.42 -20.43
#